data_AF-A0A1Y4MZC6-F1
#
_entry.id   AF-A0A1Y4MZC6-F1
#
_cell.length_a   1.000
_cell.length_b   1.000
_cell.length_c   1.000
_cell.angle_alpha   90.00
_cell.angle_beta   90.00
_cell.angle_gamma   90.00
#
_symmetry.space_group_name_H-M   'P 1'
#
loop_
_entity.id
_entity.type
_entity.pdbx_description
1 polymer ?
#
loop_
_entity_poly.entity_id
_entity_poly.type
_entity_poly.pdbx_seq_one_letter_code
_entity_poly.pdbx_strand_id
1 'polypeptide(L)'
;MKTRFDGRVWLDDRGNSRSFFSLETEHLLNIAKMIYSRPEVVIRMMIKDIEKEGYKIERFKPWGVSTEDPVRESIQSITGMTPKEIVDYAFSSPLGQELQSALEARGICLENYLLLCENSIAIPSSINKQVEAA
;
A
#
# COMPACT_ATOMS: atom_id res chain seq x y z
N MET A 1 20.16 -7.25 1.43
CA MET A 1 18.97 -7.50 0.59
C MET A 1 18.04 -6.29 0.68
N LYS A 2 17.11 -6.10 -0.26
CA LYS A 2 16.07 -5.06 -0.12
C LYS A 2 14.88 -5.66 0.63
N THR A 3 14.31 -4.89 1.56
CA THR A 3 13.07 -5.26 2.26
C THR A 3 11.94 -5.45 1.25
N ARG A 4 11.18 -6.54 1.36
CA ARG A 4 10.07 -6.85 0.43
C ARG A 4 9.04 -7.80 1.04
N PHE A 5 7.83 -7.75 0.51
CA PHE A 5 6.80 -8.75 0.80
C PHE A 5 6.85 -9.89 -0.22
N ASP A 6 6.79 -11.13 0.24
CA ASP A 6 6.85 -12.34 -0.58
C ASP A 6 5.54 -13.16 -0.47
N GLY A 7 4.41 -12.47 -0.61
CA GLY A 7 3.06 -13.05 -0.63
C GLY A 7 2.48 -13.44 0.73
N ARG A 8 3.29 -13.98 1.65
CA ARG A 8 2.86 -14.33 3.02
C ARG A 8 3.79 -13.81 4.12
N VAL A 9 5.00 -13.41 3.74
CA VAL A 9 6.06 -13.05 4.68
C VAL A 9 6.74 -11.76 4.28
N TRP A 10 7.19 -11.01 5.27
CA TRP A 10 8.03 -9.85 5.11
C TRP A 10 9.49 -10.27 5.20
N LEU A 11 10.26 -10.00 4.16
CA LEU A 11 11.70 -10.21 4.15
C LEU A 11 12.39 -8.92 4.59
N ASP A 12 13.17 -9.01 5.67
CA ASP A 12 13.97 -7.88 6.15
C ASP A 12 15.22 -7.64 5.27
N ASP A 13 15.96 -6.56 5.57
CA ASP A 13 17.18 -6.18 4.84
C ASP A 13 18.31 -7.22 4.96
N ARG A 14 18.24 -8.06 6.00
CA ARG A 14 19.13 -9.19 6.27
C ARG A 14 18.65 -10.49 5.63
N GLY A 15 17.46 -10.50 5.02
CA GLY A 15 16.87 -11.66 4.36
C GLY A 15 16.13 -12.60 5.31
N ASN A 16 15.87 -12.21 6.55
CA ASN A 16 15.05 -13.01 7.46
C ASN A 16 13.58 -12.85 7.09
N SER A 17 12.88 -13.98 7.11
CA SER A 17 11.43 -14.03 6.96
C SER A 17 10.76 -13.70 8.29
N ARG A 18 9.89 -12.70 8.27
CA ARG A 18 9.06 -12.28 9.40
C ARG A 18 7.59 -12.34 9.01
N SER A 19 6.76 -12.80 9.94
CA SER A 19 5.30 -12.69 9.76
C SER A 19 4.90 -11.21 9.79
N PHE A 20 3.90 -10.84 9.00
CA PHE A 20 3.31 -9.50 9.04
C PHE A 20 2.79 -9.12 10.44
N PHE A 21 2.31 -10.12 11.19
CA PHE A 21 1.88 -9.98 12.58
C PHE A 21 3.03 -9.74 13.57
N SER A 22 4.27 -10.03 13.18
CA SER A 22 5.45 -9.77 14.03
C SER A 22 6.04 -8.38 13.84
N LEU A 23 5.57 -7.61 12.85
CA LEU A 23 6.00 -6.23 12.63
C LEU A 23 5.40 -5.30 13.69
N GLU A 24 6.10 -4.20 13.97
CA GLU A 24 5.59 -3.18 14.89
C GLU A 24 4.41 -2.43 14.28
N THR A 25 3.45 -2.01 15.12
CA THR A 25 2.24 -1.30 14.68
C THR A 25 2.59 -0.03 13.90
N GLU A 26 3.59 0.73 14.35
CA GLU A 26 4.06 1.93 13.67
C GLU A 26 4.56 1.62 12.25
N HIS A 27 5.28 0.52 12.07
CA HIS A 27 5.76 0.11 10.77
C HIS A 27 4.60 -0.21 9.81
N LEU A 28 3.58 -0.91 10.30
CA LEU A 28 2.37 -1.21 9.52
C LEU A 28 1.59 0.05 9.13
N LEU A 29 1.41 0.98 10.08
CA LEU A 29 0.78 2.28 9.83
C LEU A 29 1.55 3.12 8.80
N ASN A 30 2.88 3.04 8.80
CA ASN A 30 3.72 3.69 7.80
C ASN A 30 3.57 3.07 6.41
N ILE A 31 3.44 1.74 6.31
CA ILE A 31 3.14 1.08 5.04
C ILE A 31 1.77 1.52 4.52
N ALA A 32 0.74 1.50 5.38
CA ALA A 32 -0.62 1.93 5.01
C ALA A 32 -0.66 3.38 4.52
N LYS A 33 0.01 4.28 5.25
CA LYS A 33 0.16 5.69 4.86
C LYS A 33 0.89 5.85 3.53
N MET A 34 1.94 5.06 3.29
CA MET A 34 2.67 5.10 2.02
C MET A 34 1.76 4.69 0.85
N ILE A 35 1.01 3.60 1.01
CA ILE A 35 0.08 3.13 -0.02
C ILE A 35 -0.94 4.22 -0.35
N TYR A 36 -1.54 4.83 0.68
CA TYR A 36 -2.60 5.81 0.53
C TYR A 36 -2.11 7.18 0.03
N SER A 37 -1.09 7.75 0.66
CA SER A 37 -0.62 9.11 0.38
C SER A 37 0.34 9.20 -0.80
N ARG A 38 0.90 8.07 -1.27
CA ARG A 38 1.91 8.05 -2.33
C ARG A 38 1.61 7.03 -3.43
N PRO A 39 0.48 7.19 -4.16
CA PRO A 39 0.12 6.29 -5.26
C PRO A 39 1.21 6.23 -6.34
N GLU A 40 2.02 7.29 -6.51
CA GLU A 40 3.14 7.28 -7.44
C GLU A 40 4.26 6.31 -7.05
N VAL A 41 4.44 6.02 -5.75
CA VAL A 41 5.36 4.98 -5.27
C VAL A 41 4.79 3.60 -5.58
N VAL A 42 3.48 3.41 -5.34
CA VAL A 42 2.77 2.15 -5.60
C VAL A 42 2.86 1.77 -7.07
N ILE A 43 2.56 2.70 -8.00
CA ILE A 43 2.71 2.45 -9.45
C ILE A 43 4.14 2.00 -9.77
N ARG A 44 5.17 2.69 -9.26
CA ARG A 44 6.57 2.33 -9.53
C ARG A 44 6.94 0.95 -9.00
N MET A 45 6.35 0.52 -7.88
CA MET A 45 6.53 -0.83 -7.38
C MET A 45 5.87 -1.85 -8.31
N MET A 46 4.62 -1.60 -8.71
CA MET A 46 3.88 -2.48 -9.61
C MET A 46 4.55 -2.62 -10.98
N ILE A 47 5.05 -1.52 -11.57
CA ILE A 47 5.80 -1.57 -12.83
C ILE A 47 7.03 -2.47 -12.68
N LYS A 48 7.80 -2.31 -11.59
CA LYS A 48 8.98 -3.14 -11.35
C LYS A 48 8.62 -4.61 -11.19
N ASP A 49 7.51 -4.92 -10.53
CA ASP A 49 7.06 -6.29 -10.35
C ASP A 49 6.62 -6.90 -11.69
N ILE A 50 5.87 -6.16 -12.51
CA ILE A 50 5.49 -6.56 -13.88
C ILE A 50 6.74 -6.81 -14.75
N GLU A 51 7.70 -5.89 -14.74
CA GLU A 51 8.94 -6.03 -15.51
C GLU A 51 9.80 -7.20 -15.04
N LYS A 52 9.81 -7.48 -13.73
CA LYS A 52 10.61 -8.55 -13.12
C LYS A 52 10.01 -9.94 -13.32
N GLU A 53 8.69 -10.08 -13.25
CA GLU A 53 8.00 -11.36 -13.47
C GLU A 53 7.95 -11.75 -14.96
N GLY A 54 8.06 -10.78 -15.88
CA GLY A 54 8.22 -11.01 -17.32
C GLY A 54 7.12 -11.87 -17.94
N TYR A 55 7.46 -12.72 -18.93
CA TYR A 55 6.52 -13.61 -19.63
C TYR A 55 5.91 -14.74 -18.75
N LYS A 56 6.25 -14.82 -17.45
CA LYS A 56 5.48 -15.66 -16.50
C LYS A 56 4.11 -15.06 -16.19
N ILE A 57 3.89 -13.82 -16.61
CA ILE A 57 2.61 -13.12 -16.60
C ILE A 57 1.71 -13.71 -17.69
N GLU A 58 1.36 -14.99 -17.57
CA GLU A 58 -0.03 -15.32 -17.77
C GLU A 58 -0.77 -14.67 -16.60
N ARG A 59 -1.61 -13.65 -16.85
CA ARG A 59 -2.57 -13.07 -15.87
C ARG A 59 -2.14 -11.84 -15.04
N PHE A 60 -1.48 -10.84 -15.61
CA PHE A 60 -1.63 -9.47 -15.10
C PHE A 60 -2.59 -8.70 -16.02
N LYS A 61 -3.86 -9.09 -15.96
CA LYS A 61 -4.96 -8.28 -16.46
C LYS A 61 -5.95 -8.15 -15.31
N PRO A 62 -6.09 -6.96 -14.71
CA PRO A 62 -7.15 -6.74 -13.75
C PRO A 62 -8.54 -7.04 -14.34
N TRP A 63 -8.71 -6.98 -15.69
CA TRP A 63 -10.01 -7.05 -16.36
C TRP A 63 -10.09 -7.77 -17.75
N GLY A 64 -9.19 -8.67 -18.17
CA GLY A 64 -9.34 -9.28 -19.53
C GLY A 64 -8.32 -10.34 -19.99
N VAL A 65 -8.40 -10.77 -21.27
CA VAL A 65 -7.63 -11.89 -21.89
C VAL A 65 -6.39 -11.40 -22.66
N SER A 66 -5.23 -12.03 -22.46
CA SER A 66 -3.87 -11.69 -22.96
C SER A 66 -3.73 -11.48 -24.48
N THR A 67 -2.89 -10.53 -24.91
CA THR A 67 -2.46 -10.28 -26.31
C THR A 67 -0.97 -10.62 -26.52
N GLU A 68 -0.37 -10.21 -27.66
CA GLU A 68 1.03 -10.44 -28.07
C GLU A 68 2.11 -9.84 -27.15
N ASP A 69 1.81 -8.79 -26.37
CA ASP A 69 2.75 -8.16 -25.42
C ASP A 69 2.09 -7.87 -24.06
N PRO A 70 2.04 -8.87 -23.16
CA PRO A 70 1.35 -8.75 -21.88
C PRO A 70 2.03 -7.77 -20.91
N VAL A 71 3.34 -7.55 -21.04
CA VAL A 71 4.09 -6.62 -20.18
C VAL A 71 3.69 -5.18 -20.51
N ARG A 72 3.72 -4.81 -21.78
CA ARG A 72 3.36 -3.46 -22.24
C ARG A 72 1.91 -3.12 -21.90
N GLU A 73 0.98 -4.06 -22.11
CA GLU A 73 -0.43 -3.85 -21.78
C GLU A 73 -0.67 -3.68 -20.28
N SER A 74 0.01 -4.48 -19.46
CA SER A 74 -0.07 -4.38 -18.00
C SER A 74 0.38 -3.00 -17.53
N ILE A 75 1.54 -2.53 -18.03
CA ILE A 75 2.07 -1.20 -17.71
C ILE A 75 1.09 -0.11 -18.16
N GLN A 76 0.54 -0.21 -19.38
CA GLN A 76 -0.43 0.75 -19.88
C GLN A 76 -1.70 0.78 -19.02
N SER A 77 -2.18 -0.40 -18.58
CA SER A 77 -3.37 -0.51 -17.73
C SER A 77 -3.16 0.15 -16.37
N ILE A 78 -2.02 -0.06 -15.71
CA ILE A 78 -1.79 0.49 -14.36
C ILE A 78 -1.46 1.98 -14.38
N THR A 79 -0.80 2.45 -15.44
CA THR A 79 -0.45 3.87 -15.61
C THR A 79 -1.65 4.71 -16.06
N GLY A 80 -2.70 4.07 -16.59
CA GLY A 80 -3.98 4.72 -16.89
C GLY A 80 -4.94 4.85 -15.70
N MET A 81 -4.62 4.25 -14.54
CA MET A 81 -5.46 4.31 -13.35
C MET A 81 -5.39 5.67 -12.67
N THR A 82 -6.51 6.10 -12.10
CA THR A 82 -6.56 7.24 -11.19
C THR A 82 -5.84 6.92 -9.87
N PRO A 83 -5.37 7.95 -9.14
CA PRO A 83 -4.77 7.75 -7.81
C PRO A 83 -5.63 6.91 -6.87
N LYS A 84 -6.95 7.13 -6.87
CA LYS A 84 -7.90 6.37 -6.05
C LYS A 84 -7.94 4.89 -6.46
N GLU A 85 -8.04 4.61 -7.75
CA GLU A 85 -8.05 3.22 -8.24
C GLU A 85 -6.76 2.47 -7.90
N ILE A 86 -5.60 3.14 -7.90
CA ILE A 86 -4.32 2.56 -7.49
C ILE A 86 -4.32 2.20 -6.02
N VAL A 87 -4.83 3.09 -5.17
CA VAL A 87 -4.95 2.87 -3.73
C VAL A 87 -5.90 1.71 -3.45
N ASP A 88 -7.09 1.72 -4.06
CA ASP A 88 -8.10 0.67 -3.92
C ASP A 88 -7.55 -0.69 -4.38
N TYR A 89 -6.83 -0.71 -5.51
CA TYR A 89 -6.15 -1.91 -6.03
C TYR A 89 -5.08 -2.41 -5.04
N ALA A 90 -4.24 -1.52 -4.51
CA ALA A 90 -3.18 -1.89 -3.59
C ALA A 90 -3.72 -2.46 -2.26
N PHE A 91 -4.79 -1.90 -1.71
CA PHE A 91 -5.45 -2.45 -0.53
C PHE A 91 -6.19 -3.76 -0.80
N SER A 92 -6.64 -3.98 -2.03
CA SER A 92 -7.24 -5.25 -2.47
C SER A 92 -6.21 -6.36 -2.76
N SER A 93 -4.92 -6.02 -2.81
CA SER A 93 -3.84 -6.98 -3.02
C SER A 93 -3.59 -7.87 -1.78
N PRO A 94 -2.90 -9.02 -1.91
CA PRO A 94 -2.52 -9.84 -0.75
C PRO A 94 -1.75 -9.07 0.33
N LEU A 95 -0.86 -8.17 -0.07
CA LEU A 95 -0.14 -7.29 0.86
C LEU A 95 -1.10 -6.37 1.61
N GLY A 96 -2.04 -5.75 0.89
CA GLY A 96 -3.04 -4.86 1.45
C GLY A 96 -3.99 -5.55 2.42
N GLN A 97 -4.41 -6.77 2.12
CA GLN A 97 -5.30 -7.58 2.96
C GLN A 97 -4.60 -8.08 4.23
N GLU A 98 -3.36 -8.54 4.13
CA GLU A 98 -2.54 -8.92 5.29
C GLU A 98 -2.27 -7.72 6.20
N LEU A 99 -1.99 -6.55 5.60
CA LEU A 99 -1.82 -5.30 6.34
C LEU A 99 -3.09 -4.89 7.09
N GLN A 100 -4.25 -4.94 6.44
CA GLN A 100 -5.55 -4.65 7.05
C GLN A 100 -5.82 -5.60 8.21
N SER A 101 -5.71 -6.90 7.99
CA SER A 101 -5.93 -7.93 9.00
C SER A 101 -5.00 -7.75 10.21
N ALA A 102 -3.73 -7.43 9.95
CA ALA A 102 -2.74 -7.21 11.01
C ALA A 102 -3.06 -5.96 11.84
N LEU A 103 -3.51 -4.87 11.22
CA LEU A 103 -3.90 -3.64 11.91
C LEU A 103 -5.20 -3.82 12.71
N GLU A 104 -6.21 -4.46 12.13
CA GLU A 104 -7.48 -4.77 12.79
C GLU A 104 -7.29 -5.69 14.00
N ALA A 105 -6.44 -6.71 13.89
CA ALA A 105 -6.09 -7.58 15.01
C ALA A 105 -5.44 -6.83 16.19
N ARG A 106 -4.90 -5.63 15.96
CA ARG A 106 -4.33 -4.74 16.98
C ARG A 106 -5.31 -3.65 17.44
N GLY A 107 -6.57 -3.69 16.99
CA GLY A 107 -7.61 -2.71 17.34
C GLY A 107 -7.49 -1.38 16.60
N ILE A 108 -6.75 -1.33 15.49
CA ILE A 108 -6.58 -0.10 14.71
C ILE A 108 -7.70 0.01 13.67
N CYS A 109 -8.43 1.12 13.70
CA CYS A 109 -9.35 1.50 12.62
C CYS A 109 -8.55 2.14 11.48
N LEU A 110 -8.24 1.34 10.45
CA LEU A 110 -7.44 1.80 9.31
C LEU A 110 -8.09 2.97 8.58
N GLU A 111 -9.40 2.90 8.31
CA GLU A 111 -10.12 3.96 7.59
C GLU A 111 -9.97 5.32 8.28
N ASN A 112 -10.20 5.38 9.59
CA ASN A 112 -10.04 6.61 10.36
C ASN A 112 -8.59 7.11 10.35
N TYR A 113 -7.60 6.21 10.44
CA TYR A 113 -6.20 6.59 10.33
C TYR A 113 -5.84 7.18 8.95
N LEU A 114 -6.36 6.60 7.86
CA LEU A 114 -6.14 7.10 6.50
C LEU A 114 -6.80 8.48 6.29
N LEU A 115 -8.00 8.69 6.83
CA LEU A 115 -8.65 10.00 6.85
C LEU A 115 -7.81 11.05 7.59
N LEU A 116 -7.18 10.69 8.70
CA LEU A 116 -6.25 11.59 9.40
C LEU A 116 -5.00 11.89 8.55
N CYS A 117 -4.53 10.93 7.76
CA CYS A 117 -3.42 11.14 6.83
C CYS A 117 -3.82 12.08 5.68
N GLU A 118 -5.04 11.96 5.16
CA GLU A 118 -5.62 12.86 4.15
C GLU A 118 -5.75 14.29 4.71
N ASN A 119 -6.19 14.41 5.95
CA ASN A 119 -6.42 15.67 6.66
C ASN A 119 -5.19 16.22 7.40
N SER A 120 -3.98 15.79 7.02
CA SER A 120 -2.71 16.34 7.58
C SER A 120 -2.48 17.83 7.25
N ILE A 121 -3.48 18.52 6.69
CA ILE A 121 -3.50 19.97 6.49
C ILE A 121 -4.62 20.56 7.37
N ALA A 122 -4.19 21.36 8.34
CA ALA A 122 -4.95 22.24 9.23
C ALA A 122 -5.66 21.57 10.43
N ILE A 123 -4.92 21.42 11.54
CA ILE A 123 -5.50 21.77 12.85
C ILE A 123 -5.59 23.30 12.86
N PRO A 124 -6.79 23.92 12.87
CA PRO A 124 -6.87 25.35 13.11
C PRO A 124 -6.27 25.62 14.50
N SER A 125 -5.32 26.55 14.58
CA SER A 125 -4.67 27.01 15.80
C SER A 125 -5.61 27.58 16.88
N SER A 126 -6.93 27.49 16.67
CA SER A 126 -7.98 28.05 17.53
C SER A 126 -8.41 27.14 18.69
N ILE A 127 -7.93 25.89 18.77
CA ILE A 127 -8.30 24.97 19.88
C ILE A 127 -7.39 25.12 21.11
N ASN A 128 -6.40 26.03 21.10
CA ASN A 128 -5.51 26.24 22.25
C ASN A 128 -5.84 27.47 23.13
N LYS A 129 -7.03 28.06 23.03
CA LYS A 129 -7.42 29.24 23.85
C LYS A 129 -8.53 29.03 24.89
N GLN A 130 -8.82 27.79 25.30
CA GLN A 130 -9.81 27.54 26.37
C GLN A 130 -9.29 26.82 27.62
N VAL A 131 -7.96 26.67 27.79
CA VAL A 131 -7.39 26.05 29.01
C VAL A 131 -6.54 27.01 29.86
N GLU A 132 -6.39 28.28 29.47
CA GLU A 132 -5.66 29.29 30.27
C GLU A 132 -6.57 30.29 31.01
N ALA A 133 -7.86 30.02 31.17
CA ALA A 133 -8.79 30.90 31.89
C ALA A 133 -9.73 30.16 32.85
N ALA A 134 -9.21 29.19 33.59
CA ALA A 134 -9.86 28.60 34.76
C ALA A 134 -8.93 28.69 35.98
#